data_AF-A0A959L2R1-F1
#
_entry.id   AF-A0A959L2R1-F1
#
_cell.length_a   1.000
_cell.length_b   1.000
_cell.length_c   1.000
_cell.angle_alpha   90.00
_cell.angle_beta   90.00
_cell.angle_gamma   90.00
#
_symmetry.space_group_name_H-M   'P 1'
#
loop_
_entity.id
_entity.type
_entity.pdbx_description
1 polymer ?
#
loop_
_entity_poly.entity_id
_entity_poly.type
_entity_poly.pdbx_seq_one_letter_code
_entity_poly.pdbx_strand_id
1 'polypeptide(L)' 'VKNKMLPKPDLEPGGLGLSNLRSRLEKIYPGKYRLELQKKNDFFVACLSINFQPELKGKK' A
#
# COMPACT_ATOMS: atom_id res chain seq x y z
N VAL A 1 -18.81 -9.36 18.47
CA VAL A 1 -17.40 -9.77 18.33
C VAL A 1 -16.57 -9.03 19.37
N LYS A 2 -15.90 -9.73 20.31
CA LYS A 2 -14.96 -9.11 21.26
C LYS A 2 -13.54 -9.32 20.74
N ASN A 3 -12.78 -8.25 20.53
CA ASN A 3 -11.38 -8.34 20.13
C ASN A 3 -10.45 -7.98 21.30
N LYS A 4 -9.45 -8.80 21.55
CA LYS A 4 -8.45 -8.55 22.60
C LYS A 4 -7.47 -7.51 22.06
N MET A 5 -7.43 -6.34 22.70
CA MET A 5 -6.45 -5.31 22.36
C MET A 5 -5.07 -5.80 22.80
N LEU A 6 -4.26 -6.25 21.83
CA LEU A 6 -2.87 -6.57 22.08
C LEU A 6 -2.08 -5.27 22.25
N PRO A 7 -1.09 -5.23 23.17
CA PRO A 7 -0.20 -4.08 23.30
C PRO A 7 0.51 -3.86 21.95
N LYS A 8 0.58 -2.59 21.52
CA LYS A 8 1.26 -2.23 20.27
C LYS A 8 2.74 -2.63 20.42
N PRO A 9 3.27 -3.53 19.58
CA PRO A 9 4.71 -3.73 19.53
C PRO A 9 5.36 -2.42 19.11
N ASP A 10 6.55 -2.12 19.66
CA ASP A 10 7.35 -1.00 19.21
C ASP A 10 7.51 -1.10 17.70
N LEU A 11 6.90 -0.14 17.00
CA LEU A 11 6.77 -0.18 15.56
C LEU A 11 8.14 0.07 14.96
N GLU A 12 8.75 -0.99 14.44
CA GLU A 12 9.83 -0.91 13.44
C GLU A 12 9.55 0.25 12.47
N PRO A 13 10.58 1.02 12.05
CA PRO A 13 10.41 2.18 11.19
C PRO A 13 9.81 1.75 9.84
N GLY A 14 8.48 1.81 9.76
CA GLY A 14 7.70 1.23 8.66
C GLY A 14 6.32 0.72 9.06
N GLY A 15 5.77 1.17 10.19
CA GLY A 15 4.68 0.57 10.97
C GLY A 15 3.47 -0.01 10.21
N LEU A 16 2.62 -0.75 10.94
CA LEU A 16 1.44 -1.53 10.48
C LEU A 16 0.68 -0.98 9.26
N GLY A 17 0.55 0.34 9.13
CA GLY A 17 -0.09 0.99 7.98
C GLY A 17 0.54 0.67 6.63
N LEU A 18 1.89 0.67 6.50
CA LEU A 18 2.56 0.45 5.21
C LEU A 18 2.49 -1.03 4.79
N SER A 19 2.66 -1.95 5.72
CA SER A 19 2.49 -3.39 5.46
C SER A 19 1.06 -3.73 5.05
N ASN A 20 0.07 -3.16 5.73
CA ASN A 20 -1.34 -3.32 5.36
C ASN A 20 -1.66 -2.70 4.01
N LEU A 21 -1.11 -1.51 3.71
CA LEU A 21 -1.25 -0.85 2.43
C LEU A 21 -0.70 -1.72 1.30
N ARG A 22 0.53 -2.21 1.42
CA ARG A 22 1.16 -3.11 0.44
C ARG A 22 0.32 -4.37 0.23
N SER A 23 -0.12 -5.01 1.31
CA SER A 23 -0.97 -6.22 1.22
C SER A 23 -2.30 -5.95 0.49
N ARG A 24 -2.91 -4.78 0.69
CA ARG A 24 -4.15 -4.39 -0.02
C ARG A 24 -3.89 -4.09 -1.49
N LEU A 25 -2.81 -3.36 -1.79
CA LEU A 25 -2.42 -3.04 -3.16
C LEU A 25 -2.16 -4.30 -3.98
N GLU A 26 -1.49 -5.31 -3.40
CA GLU A 26 -1.27 -6.59 -4.07
C GLU A 26 -2.57 -7.33 -4.41
N LYS A 27 -3.57 -7.26 -3.52
CA LYS A 27 -4.87 -7.92 -3.73
C LYS A 27 -5.72 -7.24 -4.78
N ILE A 28 -5.68 -5.90 -4.82
CA ILE A 28 -6.60 -5.10 -5.66
C ILE A 28 -5.95 -4.78 -7.02
N TYR A 29 -4.63 -4.61 -7.05
CA TYR A 29 -3.86 -4.20 -8.23
C TYR A 29 -2.62 -5.09 -8.43
N PRO A 30 -2.75 -6.43 -8.50
CA PRO A 30 -1.59 -7.34 -8.58
C PRO A 30 -0.68 -6.96 -9.74
N GLY A 31 0.60 -6.72 -9.45
CA GLY A 31 1.62 -6.29 -10.43
C GLY A 31 1.36 -4.94 -11.13
N LYS A 32 0.35 -4.18 -10.69
CA LYS A 32 -0.11 -2.93 -11.35
C LYS A 32 0.12 -1.67 -10.53
N TYR A 33 0.79 -1.75 -9.38
CA TYR A 33 1.10 -0.59 -8.55
C TYR A 33 2.60 -0.40 -8.36
N ARG A 34 3.00 0.85 -8.13
CA ARG A 34 4.32 1.24 -7.63
C ARG A 34 4.12 2.17 -6.45
N LEU A 35 4.67 1.80 -5.30
CA LEU A 35 4.67 2.62 -4.08
C LEU A 35 6.10 3.02 -3.75
N GLU A 36 6.38 4.31 -3.78
CA GLU A 36 7.69 4.89 -3.45
C GLU A 36 7.56 5.71 -2.18
N LEU A 37 8.46 5.44 -1.23
CA LEU A 37 8.49 6.11 0.06
C LEU A 37 9.86 6.75 0.22
N GLN A 38 9.90 8.05 0.49
CA GLN A 38 11.13 8.79 0.70
C GLN A 38 11.01 9.59 1.99
N LYS A 39 12.06 9.55 2.81
CA LYS A 39 12.21 10.43 3.97
C LYS A 39 13.35 11.39 3.65
N LYS A 40 13.06 12.69 3.54
CA LYS A 40 14.05 13.72 3.21
C LYS A 40 13.87 14.91 4.14
N ASN A 41 14.90 15.21 4.93
CA ASN A 41 14.87 16.23 5.98
C ASN A 41 13.65 16.02 6.91
N ASP A 42 12.79 17.04 7.00
CA ASP A 42 11.56 17.05 7.81
C ASP A 42 10.32 16.53 7.07
N PHE A 43 10.48 16.03 5.85
CA PHE A 43 9.36 15.56 5.03
C PHE A 43 9.37 14.04 4.86
N PHE A 44 8.18 13.48 5.00
CA PHE A 44 7.87 12.13 4.53
C PHE A 44 7.05 12.23 3.24
N VAL A 45 7.59 11.72 2.15
CA VAL A 45 6.98 11.75 0.83
C VAL A 45 6.57 10.34 0.45
N ALA A 46 5.31 10.17 0.06
CA ALA A 46 4.78 8.91 -0.45
C ALA A 46 4.16 9.14 -1.83
N CYS A 47 4.65 8.43 -2.84
CA CYS A 47 4.13 8.45 -4.20
C CYS A 47 3.54 7.08 -4.52
N LEU A 48 2.26 7.05 -4.92
CA LEU A 48 1.56 5.85 -5.36
C LEU A 48 1.11 6.04 -6.80
N SER A 49 1.56 5.13 -7.67
CA SER A 49 1.14 5.06 -9.07
C SER A 49 0.44 3.73 -9.33
N ILE A 50 -0.70 3.77 -10.01
CA ILE A 50 -1.47 2.57 -10.39
C ILE A 50 -1.65 2.59 -11.91
N ASN A 51 -1.29 1.48 -12.56
CA ASN A 51 -1.45 1.31 -14.00
C ASN A 51 -2.85 0.78 -14.32
N PHE A 52 -3.71 1.66 -14.81
CA PHE A 52 -5.01 1.29 -15.36
C PHE A 52 -4.87 1.13 -16.87
N GLN A 53 -4.60 -0.09 -17.34
CA GLN A 53 -4.82 -0.40 -18.74
C GLN A 53 -6.34 -0.51 -18.96
N PRO A 54 -6.94 0.30 -19.84
CA PRO A 54 -8.31 0.05 -20.26
C PRO A 54 -8.34 -1.32 -20.93
N GLU A 55 -9.23 -2.20 -20.46
CA GLU A 55 -9.49 -3.47 -21.11
C GLU A 55 -10.00 -3.15 -22.52
N LEU A 56 -9.17 -3.41 -23.53
CA LEU A 56 -9.62 -3.41 -24.92
C LEU A 56 -10.64 -4.53 -25.05
N LYS A 57 -11.91 -4.22 -24.75
CA LYS A 57 -13.03 -5.08 -25.13
C LYS A 57 -13.00 -5.14 -26.66
N GLY A 58 -12.48 -6.25 -27.18
CA GLY A 58 -12.47 -6.54 -28.60
C GLY A 58 -13.87 -6.29 -29.16
N LYS A 59 -13.95 -5.42 -30.16
CA LYS A 59 -15.13 -5.37 -31.02
C LYS A 59 -15.29 -6.76 -31.63
N LYS A 60 -16.33 -7.48 -31.23
CA LYS A 60 -16.87 -8.58 -32.02
C LYS A 60 -17.51 -8.02 -33.28
#